data_AF-A0A5C4TGR3-F1
#
_entry.id   AF-A0A5C4TGR3-F1
#
_cell.length_a   1.000
_cell.length_b   1.000
_cell.length_c   1.000
_cell.angle_alpha   90.00
_cell.angle_beta   90.00
_cell.angle_gamma   90.00
#
_symmetry.space_group_name_H-M   'P 1'
#
loop_
_entity.id
_entity.type
_entity.pdbx_description
1 polymer ?
#
loop_
_entity_poly.entity_id
_entity_poly.type
_entity_poly.pdbx_seq_one_letter_code
_entity_poly.pdbx_strand_id
1 'polypeptide(L)'
;MNESWTTMRQVPQDMLQERLQMVKELAKDENETELYEIVKDSSTGEHFLHYAYIHLTVADGTEEAFHQLLPLESDDVLAVMFGEQSYAYPEHWTRPFLRNGPNGTYVWFDPSESLAGAASDNEKLAGEIAGMVGEWKQQGQLDAASVKQLLERIDRTLKRDE
;
A
#
# COMPACT_ATOMS: atom_id res chain seq x y z
N MET A 1 0.16 18.55 -18.53
CA MET A 1 0.90 18.22 -17.29
C MET A 1 0.26 16.96 -16.76
N ASN A 2 1.01 15.87 -16.67
CA ASN A 2 0.51 14.62 -16.10
C ASN A 2 0.52 14.73 -14.57
N GLU A 3 -0.48 14.15 -13.91
CA GLU A 3 -0.66 14.22 -12.47
C GLU A 3 0.31 13.28 -11.75
N SER A 4 0.90 13.76 -10.65
CA SER A 4 1.78 13.00 -9.76
C SER A 4 0.97 11.98 -8.95
N TRP A 5 1.51 10.77 -8.80
CA TRP A 5 0.91 9.73 -7.97
C TRP A 5 0.81 10.14 -6.50
N THR A 6 1.72 10.98 -6.00
CA THR A 6 1.72 11.47 -4.61
C THR A 6 0.49 12.33 -4.29
N THR A 7 -0.14 12.90 -5.31
CA THR A 7 -1.37 13.71 -5.16
C THR A 7 -2.65 12.89 -5.28
N MET A 8 -2.54 11.64 -5.75
CA MET A 8 -3.67 10.73 -5.93
C MET A 8 -3.94 9.95 -4.65
N ARG A 9 -5.22 9.80 -4.29
CA ARG A 9 -5.61 8.95 -3.15
C ARG A 9 -5.32 7.45 -3.42
N GLN A 10 -5.47 7.03 -4.67
CA GLN A 10 -5.25 5.67 -5.14
C GLN A 10 -4.69 5.75 -6.56
N VAL A 11 -3.78 4.85 -6.92
CA VAL A 11 -3.16 4.83 -8.24
C VAL A 11 -3.60 3.57 -8.99
N PRO A 12 -4.26 3.68 -10.16
CA PRO A 12 -4.62 2.51 -10.95
C PRO A 12 -3.39 1.71 -11.38
N GLN A 13 -3.45 0.37 -11.29
CA GLN A 13 -2.34 -0.51 -11.68
C GLN A 13 -1.96 -0.33 -13.16
N ASP A 14 -2.93 -0.22 -14.06
CA ASP A 14 -2.67 -0.05 -15.50
C ASP A 14 -1.86 1.23 -15.76
N MET A 15 -2.21 2.31 -15.07
CA MET A 15 -1.48 3.58 -15.16
C MET A 15 -0.05 3.43 -14.66
N LEU A 16 0.15 2.69 -13.57
CA LEU A 16 1.48 2.44 -13.01
C LEU A 16 2.30 1.61 -14.00
N GLN A 17 1.75 0.53 -14.54
CA GLN A 17 2.44 -0.31 -15.54
C GLN A 17 2.83 0.44 -16.81
N GLU A 18 2.00 1.36 -17.29
CA GLU A 18 2.31 2.15 -18.50
C GLU A 18 3.42 3.18 -18.28
N ARG A 19 3.51 3.74 -17.07
CA ARG A 19 4.38 4.90 -16.78
C ARG A 19 5.66 4.53 -16.04
N LEU A 20 5.66 3.43 -15.28
CA LEU A 20 6.78 3.02 -14.44
C LEU A 20 7.93 2.51 -15.31
N GLN A 21 9.11 3.08 -15.12
CA GLN A 21 10.31 2.70 -15.84
C GLN A 21 11.44 2.38 -14.86
N MET A 22 12.05 1.21 -15.02
CA MET A 22 13.26 0.84 -14.29
C MET A 22 14.41 1.80 -14.62
N VAL A 23 15.05 2.33 -13.58
CA VAL A 23 16.27 3.15 -13.68
C VAL A 23 17.49 2.32 -13.31
N LYS A 24 17.41 1.57 -12.20
CA LYS A 24 18.53 0.81 -11.67
C LYS A 24 18.07 -0.34 -10.78
N GLU A 25 18.49 -1.56 -11.10
CA GLU A 25 18.42 -2.68 -10.15
C GLU A 25 19.46 -2.48 -9.03
N LEU A 26 19.02 -2.64 -7.78
CA LEU A 26 19.85 -2.50 -6.59
C LEU A 26 20.26 -3.87 -6.03
N ALA A 27 19.29 -4.75 -5.87
CA ALA A 27 19.49 -6.11 -5.39
C ALA A 27 18.39 -7.03 -5.90
N LYS A 28 18.75 -8.27 -6.18
CA LYS A 28 17.81 -9.35 -6.51
C LYS A 28 18.31 -10.63 -5.84
N ASP A 29 17.42 -11.37 -5.20
CA ASP A 29 17.78 -12.66 -4.61
C ASP A 29 18.02 -13.72 -5.71
N GLU A 30 18.73 -14.80 -5.37
CA GLU A 30 19.05 -15.88 -6.32
C GLU A 30 17.82 -16.66 -6.81
N ASN A 31 16.75 -16.68 -6.01
CA ASN A 31 15.50 -17.37 -6.33
C ASN A 31 14.48 -16.48 -7.06
N GLU A 32 14.86 -15.24 -7.34
CA GLU A 32 14.00 -14.18 -7.88
C GLU A 32 12.73 -13.91 -7.05
N THR A 33 12.73 -14.25 -5.75
CA THR A 33 11.58 -14.04 -4.86
C THR A 33 11.59 -12.66 -4.22
N GLU A 34 12.72 -11.96 -4.22
CA GLU A 34 12.83 -10.58 -3.76
C GLU A 34 13.63 -9.70 -4.74
N LEU A 35 13.14 -8.48 -4.95
CA LEU A 35 13.72 -7.49 -5.84
C LEU A 35 13.69 -6.10 -5.20
N TYR A 36 14.81 -5.40 -5.28
CA TYR A 36 14.95 -3.98 -4.97
C TYR A 36 15.48 -3.24 -6.19
N GLU A 37 14.79 -2.17 -6.58
CA GLU A 37 15.18 -1.34 -7.72
C GLU A 37 14.74 0.11 -7.56
N ILE A 38 15.45 1.03 -8.21
CA ILE A 38 15.01 2.40 -8.42
C ILE A 38 14.24 2.45 -9.72
N VAL A 39 13.02 2.95 -9.63
CA VAL A 39 12.13 3.17 -10.77
C VAL A 39 11.76 4.64 -10.85
N LYS A 40 11.26 5.07 -12.00
CA LYS A 40 10.75 6.43 -12.19
C LYS A 40 9.42 6.41 -12.90
N ASP A 41 8.61 7.42 -12.62
CA ASP A 41 7.47 7.76 -13.45
C ASP A 41 7.94 8.51 -14.69
N SER A 42 7.80 7.90 -15.86
CA SER A 42 8.20 8.49 -17.14
C SER A 42 7.46 9.78 -17.49
N SER A 43 6.30 10.04 -16.89
CA SER A 43 5.48 11.22 -17.14
C SER A 43 5.84 12.43 -16.28
N THR A 44 6.24 12.23 -15.02
CA THR A 44 6.54 13.30 -14.06
C THR A 44 8.02 13.42 -13.74
N GLY A 45 8.80 12.35 -13.93
CA GLY A 45 10.21 12.25 -13.54
C GLY A 45 10.42 11.93 -12.06
N GLU A 46 9.35 11.68 -11.30
CA GLU A 46 9.43 11.27 -9.89
C GLU A 46 10.07 9.90 -9.76
N HIS A 47 10.88 9.72 -8.73
CA HIS A 47 11.60 8.46 -8.48
C HIS A 47 10.98 7.73 -7.31
N PHE A 48 11.05 6.41 -7.36
CA PHE A 48 10.56 5.54 -6.32
C PHE A 48 11.56 4.41 -6.09
N LEU A 49 11.72 4.02 -4.84
CA LEU A 49 12.30 2.74 -4.47
C LEU A 49 11.20 1.69 -4.56
N HIS A 50 11.36 0.74 -5.48
CA HIS A 50 10.45 -0.36 -5.66
C HIS A 50 11.02 -1.60 -4.95
N TYR A 51 10.24 -2.13 -4.02
CA TYR A 51 10.46 -3.42 -3.40
C TYR A 51 9.36 -4.37 -3.83
N ALA A 52 9.74 -5.50 -4.41
CA ALA A 52 8.81 -6.56 -4.78
C ALA A 52 9.21 -7.88 -4.12
N TYR A 53 8.22 -8.62 -3.64
CA TYR A 53 8.45 -9.98 -3.15
C TYR A 53 7.32 -10.93 -3.55
N ILE A 54 7.66 -12.21 -3.69
CA ILE A 54 6.71 -13.29 -4.00
C ILE A 54 6.47 -14.12 -2.75
N HIS A 55 5.21 -14.24 -2.35
CA HIS A 55 4.77 -15.12 -1.27
C HIS A 55 4.19 -16.42 -1.84
N LEU A 56 4.76 -17.57 -1.45
CA LEU A 56 4.21 -18.87 -1.79
C LEU A 56 3.31 -19.37 -0.66
N THR A 57 2.04 -19.55 -0.97
CA THR A 57 1.08 -20.13 -0.03
C THR A 57 1.28 -21.66 0.02
N VAL A 58 1.69 -22.18 1.19
CA VAL A 58 2.00 -23.62 1.37
C VAL A 58 0.76 -24.52 1.20
N ALA A 59 -0.44 -23.99 1.43
CA ALA A 59 -1.67 -24.76 1.43
C ALA A 59 -2.15 -25.17 0.02
N ASP A 60 -2.00 -24.29 -0.96
CA ASP A 60 -2.50 -24.47 -2.33
C ASP A 60 -1.42 -24.27 -3.40
N GLY A 61 -0.22 -23.82 -3.03
CA GLY A 61 0.88 -23.53 -3.95
C GLY A 61 0.68 -22.24 -4.73
N THR A 62 -0.26 -21.37 -4.33
CA THR A 62 -0.51 -20.10 -5.01
C THR A 62 0.61 -19.11 -4.70
N GLU A 63 1.18 -18.51 -5.74
CA GLU A 63 2.14 -17.40 -5.64
C GLU A 63 1.40 -16.07 -5.68
N GLU A 64 1.69 -15.20 -4.72
CA GLU A 64 1.17 -13.85 -4.65
C GLU A 64 2.33 -12.85 -4.68
N ALA A 65 2.29 -11.92 -5.64
CA ALA A 65 3.29 -10.87 -5.77
C ALA A 65 2.85 -9.62 -5.01
N PHE A 66 3.74 -9.11 -4.17
CA PHE A 66 3.56 -7.88 -3.42
C PHE A 66 4.52 -6.83 -3.94
N HIS A 67 4.00 -5.62 -4.17
CA HIS A 67 4.73 -4.50 -4.72
C HIS A 67 4.59 -3.30 -3.81
N GLN A 68 5.71 -2.68 -3.48
CA GLN A 68 5.78 -1.50 -2.63
C GLN A 68 6.62 -0.44 -3.32
N LEU A 69 6.13 0.80 -3.40
CA LEU A 69 6.83 1.94 -4.00
C LEU A 69 6.94 3.09 -3.00
N LEU A 70 8.15 3.30 -2.51
CA LEU A 70 8.48 4.41 -1.63
C LEU A 70 8.96 5.61 -2.47
N PRO A 71 8.31 6.78 -2.40
CA PRO A 71 8.80 7.99 -3.07
C PRO A 71 10.21 8.35 -2.61
N LEU A 72 11.05 8.75 -3.56
CA LEU A 72 12.41 9.22 -3.31
C LEU A 72 12.58 10.66 -3.75
N GLU A 73 13.23 11.46 -2.91
CA GLU A 73 13.74 12.77 -3.32
C GLU A 73 15.03 12.61 -4.15
N SER A 74 15.44 13.65 -4.89
CA SER A 74 16.64 13.57 -5.74
C SER A 74 17.90 13.21 -4.95
N ASP A 75 18.04 13.74 -3.74
CA ASP A 75 19.17 13.43 -2.86
C ASP A 75 19.13 11.98 -2.36
N ASP A 76 17.93 11.46 -2.04
CA ASP A 76 17.73 10.05 -1.64
C ASP A 76 18.17 9.10 -2.77
N VAL A 77 17.82 9.41 -4.02
CA VAL A 77 18.20 8.60 -5.19
C VAL A 77 19.71 8.52 -5.32
N LEU A 78 20.42 9.64 -5.16
CA LEU A 78 21.88 9.67 -5.21
C LEU A 78 22.51 8.88 -4.06
N ALA A 79 22.02 9.10 -2.83
CA ALA A 79 22.53 8.42 -1.64
C ALA A 79 22.39 6.89 -1.76
N VAL A 80 21.25 6.40 -2.26
CA VAL A 80 21.03 4.97 -2.51
C VAL A 80 21.94 4.46 -3.64
N MET A 81 22.07 5.20 -4.75
CA MET A 81 22.92 4.80 -5.87
C MET A 81 24.41 4.69 -5.50
N PHE A 82 24.90 5.52 -4.58
CA PHE A 82 26.28 5.47 -4.10
C PHE A 82 26.50 4.57 -2.88
N GLY A 83 25.44 3.93 -2.37
CA GLY A 83 25.51 3.05 -1.20
C GLY A 83 25.75 3.79 0.13
N GLU A 84 25.45 5.09 0.17
CA GLU A 84 25.56 5.93 1.37
C GLU A 84 24.34 5.76 2.29
N GLN A 85 23.20 5.33 1.74
CA GLN A 85 21.95 5.10 2.45
C GLN A 85 21.43 3.68 2.22
N SER A 86 21.10 2.99 3.32
CA SER A 86 20.38 1.70 3.26
C SER A 86 18.93 1.91 2.84
N TYR A 87 18.41 0.94 2.09
CA TYR A 87 17.09 0.96 1.46
C TYR A 87 16.23 -0.26 1.83
N ALA A 88 16.73 -1.12 2.73
CA ALA A 88 16.08 -2.36 3.11
C ALA A 88 14.71 -2.12 3.76
N TYR A 89 13.74 -2.93 3.36
CA TYR A 89 12.44 -3.04 3.99
C TYR A 89 12.52 -4.07 5.13
N PRO A 90 11.89 -3.81 6.30
CA PRO A 90 11.09 -2.64 6.65
C PRO A 90 11.87 -1.47 7.27
N GLU A 91 13.16 -1.62 7.56
CA GLU A 91 13.90 -0.74 8.46
C GLU A 91 13.96 0.73 7.99
N HIS A 92 14.07 0.95 6.68
CA HIS A 92 14.22 2.30 6.11
C HIS A 92 12.93 2.84 5.48
N TRP A 93 11.81 2.13 5.67
CA TRP A 93 10.51 2.45 5.09
C TRP A 93 9.64 3.13 6.15
N THR A 94 10.02 4.35 6.52
CA THR A 94 9.36 5.14 7.58
C THR A 94 8.44 6.25 7.07
N ARG A 95 8.42 6.48 5.75
CA ARG A 95 7.54 7.45 5.08
C ARG A 95 6.37 6.74 4.39
N PRO A 96 5.27 7.44 4.09
CA PRO A 96 4.18 6.87 3.31
C PRO A 96 4.67 6.31 1.97
N PHE A 97 4.20 5.10 1.64
CA PHE A 97 4.54 4.41 0.39
C PHE A 97 3.31 3.78 -0.24
N LEU A 98 3.34 3.55 -1.55
CA LEU A 98 2.28 2.84 -2.28
C LEU A 98 2.48 1.34 -2.12
N ARG A 99 1.41 0.59 -1.91
CA ARG A 99 1.40 -0.88 -1.99
C ARG A 99 0.28 -1.36 -2.90
N ASN A 100 0.48 -2.49 -3.58
CA ASN A 100 -0.60 -3.11 -4.34
C ASN A 100 -1.75 -3.49 -3.40
N GLY A 101 -2.94 -3.04 -3.76
CA GLY A 101 -4.18 -3.26 -3.02
C GLY A 101 -5.16 -4.12 -3.82
N PRO A 102 -6.33 -4.42 -3.23
CA PRO A 102 -7.36 -5.19 -3.92
C PRO A 102 -7.87 -4.44 -5.16
N ASN A 103 -8.35 -5.20 -6.15
CA ASN A 103 -9.00 -4.69 -7.37
C ASN A 103 -8.09 -3.91 -8.35
N GLY A 104 -6.78 -4.22 -8.40
CA GLY A 104 -5.89 -3.63 -9.40
C GLY A 104 -5.59 -2.15 -9.17
N THR A 105 -5.51 -1.75 -7.90
CA THR A 105 -5.15 -0.38 -7.49
C THR A 105 -4.02 -0.42 -6.48
N TYR A 106 -3.20 0.63 -6.46
CA TYR A 106 -2.21 0.88 -5.43
C TYR A 106 -2.76 1.87 -4.42
N VAL A 107 -2.53 1.59 -3.15
CA VAL A 107 -3.01 2.39 -2.02
C VAL A 107 -1.83 2.89 -1.19
N TRP A 108 -1.94 4.11 -0.69
CA TRP A 108 -0.96 4.67 0.22
C TRP A 108 -1.07 4.00 1.59
N PHE A 109 0.07 3.60 2.13
CA PHE A 109 0.23 3.07 3.47
C PHE A 109 1.21 3.93 4.24
N ASP A 110 0.81 4.38 5.43
CA ASP A 110 1.66 5.14 6.34
C ASP A 110 2.15 4.23 7.49
N PRO A 111 3.45 3.87 7.51
CA PRO A 111 4.01 3.03 8.56
C PRO A 111 4.08 3.75 9.93
N SER A 112 4.05 5.09 9.95
CA SER A 112 4.14 5.86 11.19
C SER A 112 2.87 5.71 12.06
N GLU A 113 1.70 5.51 11.44
CA GLU A 113 0.45 5.22 12.14
C GLU A 113 0.52 3.88 12.90
N SER A 114 1.22 2.89 12.34
CA SER A 114 1.39 1.57 12.98
C SER A 114 2.41 1.59 14.12
N LEU A 115 3.41 2.49 14.05
CA LEU A 115 4.47 2.64 15.06
C LEU A 115 4.05 3.49 16.27
N ALA A 116 3.02 4.34 16.12
CA ALA A 116 2.54 5.25 17.17
C ALA A 116 1.61 4.61 18.22
N GLY A 117 1.45 3.28 18.23
CA GLY A 117 0.55 2.58 19.17
C GLY A 117 -0.92 2.54 18.75
N ALA A 118 -1.28 3.10 17.59
CA ALA A 118 -2.63 3.06 17.04
C ALA A 118 -3.04 1.67 16.51
N ALA A 119 -2.12 0.71 16.44
CA ALA A 119 -2.42 -0.68 16.03
C ALA A 119 -3.52 -1.32 16.90
N SER A 120 -3.52 -1.07 18.22
CA SER A 120 -4.54 -1.63 19.13
C SER A 120 -5.91 -0.98 18.96
N ASP A 121 -5.96 0.32 18.67
CA ASP A 121 -7.21 1.04 18.51
C ASP A 121 -7.78 0.83 17.09
N ASN A 122 -6.93 0.73 16.06
CA ASN A 122 -7.32 0.31 14.71
C ASN A 122 -7.82 -1.14 14.68
N GLU A 123 -7.22 -2.05 15.45
CA GLU A 123 -7.69 -3.44 15.54
C GLU A 123 -9.04 -3.54 16.27
N LYS A 124 -9.26 -2.73 17.32
CA LYS A 124 -10.58 -2.60 17.96
C LYS A 124 -11.61 -2.03 17.00
N LEU A 125 -11.29 -0.96 16.29
CA LEU A 125 -12.18 -0.32 15.32
C LEU A 125 -12.52 -1.26 14.17
N ALA A 126 -11.53 -1.99 13.64
CA ALA A 126 -11.74 -3.02 12.63
C ALA A 126 -12.64 -4.15 13.17
N GLY A 127 -12.44 -4.57 14.42
CA GLY A 127 -13.31 -5.53 15.10
C GLY A 127 -14.75 -5.04 15.28
N GLU A 128 -14.94 -3.78 15.66
CA GLU A 128 -16.25 -3.14 15.80
C GLU A 128 -16.98 -3.06 14.44
N ILE A 129 -16.29 -2.66 13.37
CA ILE A 129 -16.84 -2.60 12.01
C ILE A 129 -17.17 -4.00 11.50
N ALA A 130 -16.28 -4.98 11.68
CA ALA A 130 -16.52 -6.37 11.31
C ALA A 130 -17.72 -6.97 12.06
N GLY A 131 -17.87 -6.64 13.34
CA GLY A 131 -19.03 -7.01 14.17
C GLY A 131 -20.33 -6.42 13.61
N MET A 132 -20.36 -5.12 13.30
CA MET A 132 -21.53 -4.45 12.71
C MET A 132 -21.95 -5.06 11.36
N VAL A 133 -20.98 -5.39 10.51
CA VAL A 133 -21.24 -6.07 9.22
C VAL A 133 -21.73 -7.50 9.44
N GLY A 134 -21.19 -8.21 10.44
CA GLY A 134 -21.62 -9.56 10.82
C GLY A 134 -23.05 -9.60 11.33
N GLU A 135 -23.41 -8.71 12.25
CA GLU A 135 -24.78 -8.56 12.78
C GLU A 135 -25.78 -8.21 11.67
N TRP A 136 -25.42 -7.29 10.79
CA TRP A 136 -26.26 -6.91 9.65
C TRP A 136 -26.50 -8.09 8.69
N LYS A 137 -25.46 -8.88 8.39
CA LYS A 137 -25.58 -10.12 7.59
C LYS A 137 -26.48 -11.16 8.26
N GLN A 138 -26.38 -11.34 9.57
CA GLN A 138 -27.20 -12.29 10.32
C GLN A 138 -28.68 -11.88 10.39
N GLN A 139 -28.97 -10.58 10.38
CA GLN A 139 -30.34 -10.05 10.37
C GLN A 139 -31.03 -10.19 9.00
N GLY A 140 -30.30 -10.60 7.95
CA GLY A 140 -30.86 -10.87 6.62
C GLY A 140 -31.45 -9.64 5.92
N GLN A 141 -31.10 -8.43 6.38
CA GLN A 141 -31.64 -7.17 5.87
C GLN A 141 -30.86 -6.71 4.63
N LEU A 142 -31.25 -7.16 3.44
CA LEU A 142 -30.58 -6.81 2.17
C LEU A 142 -31.21 -5.62 1.44
N ASP A 143 -32.08 -4.85 2.08
CA ASP A 143 -32.73 -3.69 1.46
C ASP A 143 -31.84 -2.44 1.45
N ALA A 144 -32.08 -1.54 0.50
CA ALA A 144 -31.25 -0.34 0.32
C ALA A 144 -31.30 0.62 1.52
N ALA A 145 -32.36 0.58 2.33
CA ALA A 145 -32.46 1.45 3.51
C ALA A 145 -31.60 0.92 4.67
N SER A 146 -31.57 -0.40 4.88
CA SER A 146 -30.71 -1.03 5.88
C SER A 146 -29.21 -0.85 5.58
N VAL A 147 -28.82 -0.96 4.29
CA VAL A 147 -27.44 -0.71 3.84
C VAL A 147 -27.04 0.74 4.12
N LYS A 148 -27.92 1.70 3.82
CA LYS A 148 -27.64 3.12 4.07
C LYS A 148 -27.44 3.39 5.56
N GLN A 149 -28.27 2.81 6.42
CA GLN A 149 -28.12 2.94 7.87
C GLN A 149 -26.84 2.31 8.40
N LEU A 150 -26.42 1.17 7.84
CA LEU A 150 -25.13 0.54 8.18
C LEU A 150 -23.96 1.46 7.81
N LEU A 151 -23.95 2.01 6.60
CA LEU A 151 -22.90 2.92 6.14
C LEU A 151 -22.84 4.21 6.98
N GLU A 152 -23.99 4.80 7.32
CA GLU A 152 -24.07 5.97 8.20
C GLU A 152 -23.62 5.66 9.64
N ARG A 153 -23.74 4.42 10.09
CA ARG A 153 -23.26 3.98 11.40
C ARG A 153 -21.74 3.78 11.39
N ILE A 154 -21.21 3.15 10.35
CA ILE A 154 -19.76 2.98 10.15
C ILE A 154 -19.07 4.35 10.03
N ASP A 155 -19.63 5.28 9.24
CA ASP A 155 -19.10 6.64 9.07
C ASP A 155 -19.06 7.44 10.40
N ARG A 156 -20.07 7.27 11.26
CA ARG A 156 -20.07 7.88 12.60
C ARG A 156 -19.02 7.27 13.53
N THR A 157 -18.78 5.97 13.44
CA THR A 157 -17.75 5.32 14.25
C THR A 157 -16.36 5.76 13.80
N LEU A 158 -16.12 5.87 12.48
CA LEU A 158 -14.86 6.37 11.91
C LEU A 158 -14.56 7.81 12.33
N LYS A 159 -15.57 8.68 12.39
CA LYS A 159 -15.43 10.10 12.83
C LYS A 159 -15.29 10.30 14.34
N ARG A 160 -15.49 9.26 15.15
CA ARG A 160 -15.38 9.36 16.62
C ARG A 160 -13.92 9.29 17.09
N ASP A 161 -13.06 8.66 16.30
CA ASP A 161 -11.65 8.43 16.61
C ASP A 161 -10.72 9.42 15.87
N GLU A 162 -11.26 10.43 15.17
CA GLU A 162 -10.56 11.66 14.70
C GLU A 162 -10.54 12.74 15.79
#